data_AF-A0A4Z1GHQ0-F1
#
_entry.id   AF-A0A4Z1GHQ0-F1
#
_cell.length_a   1.000
_cell.length_b   1.000
_cell.length_c   1.000
_cell.angle_alpha   90.00
_cell.angle_beta   90.00
_cell.angle_gamma   90.00
#
_symmetry.space_group_name_H-M   'P 1'
#
loop_
_entity.id
_entity.type
_entity.pdbx_description
1 polymer ?
#
loop_
_entity_poly.entity_id
_entity_poly.type
_entity_poly.pdbx_seq_one_letter_code
_entity_poly.pdbx_strand_id
1 'polypeptide(L)' 'MATPITVLGLANGSTLPAIGLGTFQGDDGNEKVKDIVKASIQAGYRHIDGAAAYDNEKAIGDAIKESGISRDELSMRI' A
#
# COMPACT_ATOMS: atom_id res chain seq x y z
N MET A 1 11.75 -20.71 0.35
CA MET A 1 10.37 -20.65 -0.18
C MET A 1 9.79 -19.31 0.22
N ALA A 2 9.05 -18.63 -0.65
CA ALA A 2 8.39 -17.37 -0.28
C ALA A 2 7.29 -17.65 0.76
N THR A 3 7.21 -16.83 1.80
CA THR A 3 6.16 -16.95 2.82
C THR A 3 4.83 -16.53 2.21
N PRO A 4 3.77 -17.36 2.31
CA PRO A 4 2.45 -16.99 1.80
C PRO A 4 1.88 -15.81 2.58
N ILE A 5 1.23 -14.89 1.87
CA ILE A 5 0.54 -13.75 2.48
C ILE A 5 -0.77 -14.26 3.08
N THR A 6 -0.97 -14.02 4.38
CA THR A 6 -2.27 -14.27 5.03
C THR A 6 -3.30 -13.28 4.51
N VAL A 7 -4.42 -13.80 4.01
CA VAL A 7 -5.52 -13.00 3.46
C VAL A 7 -6.78 -13.25 4.27
N LEU A 8 -7.46 -12.18 4.65
CA LEU A 8 -8.70 -12.20 5.41
C LEU A 8 -9.89 -12.02 4.47
N GLY A 9 -10.95 -12.81 4.68
CA GLY A 9 -12.24 -12.60 4.03
C GLY A 9 -13.06 -11.55 4.77
N LEU A 10 -13.63 -10.61 4.02
CA LEU A 10 -14.51 -9.56 4.56
C LEU A 10 -15.98 -9.96 4.40
N ALA A 11 -16.86 -9.35 5.20
CA ALA A 11 -18.29 -9.67 5.20
C ALA A 11 -19.00 -9.43 3.84
N ASN A 12 -18.43 -8.58 2.98
CA ASN A 12 -18.93 -8.31 1.63
C ASN A 12 -18.40 -9.30 0.57
N GLY A 13 -17.70 -10.36 0.98
CA GLY A 13 -17.12 -11.37 0.07
C GLY A 13 -15.79 -10.97 -0.58
N SER A 14 -15.30 -9.75 -0.35
CA SER A 14 -13.96 -9.35 -0.79
C SER A 14 -12.87 -9.86 0.15
N THR A 15 -11.61 -9.80 -0.30
CA THR A 15 -10.45 -10.23 0.47
C THR A 15 -9.50 -9.06 0.74
N LEU A 16 -8.69 -9.18 1.79
CA LEU A 16 -7.70 -8.18 2.18
C LEU A 16 -6.45 -8.83 2.79
N PRO A 17 -5.22 -8.46 2.38
CA PRO A 17 -4.02 -8.90 3.08
C PRO A 17 -4.03 -8.47 4.54
N ALA A 18 -3.73 -9.41 5.44
CA ALA A 18 -3.84 -9.23 6.89
C ALA A 18 -2.88 -8.15 7.43
N ILE A 19 -1.77 -7.92 6.74
CA ILE A 19 -0.76 -6.92 7.08
C ILE A 19 -0.73 -5.86 5.98
N GLY A 20 -0.81 -4.59 6.38
CA GLY A 20 -0.75 -3.44 5.49
C GLY A 20 0.22 -2.36 5.99
N LEU A 21 0.65 -1.50 5.06
CA LEU A 21 1.44 -0.31 5.35
C LEU A 21 0.50 0.88 5.54
N GLY A 22 0.50 1.49 6.72
CA GLY A 22 -0.13 2.78 6.96
C GLY A 22 0.75 3.93 6.47
N THR A 23 0.12 4.95 5.88
CA THR A 23 0.79 6.12 5.27
C THR A 23 0.55 7.43 6.03
N PHE A 24 0.20 7.34 7.31
CA PHE A 24 -0.01 8.50 8.17
C PHE A 24 1.29 9.29 8.39
N GLN A 25 1.16 10.62 8.48
CA GLN A 25 2.26 11.57 8.72
C GLN A 25 3.36 11.52 7.66
N GLY A 26 3.02 11.95 6.44
CA GLY A 26 4.01 12.32 5.43
C GLY A 26 4.88 13.51 5.87
N ASP A 27 6.01 13.67 5.20
CA ASP A 27 6.86 14.85 5.29
C ASP A 27 6.41 15.97 4.32
N ASP A 28 7.02 17.15 4.43
CA ASP A 28 6.80 18.24 3.48
C ASP A 28 7.11 17.75 2.05
N GLY A 29 6.09 17.70 1.20
CA GLY A 29 6.20 17.19 -0.17
C GLY A 29 5.98 15.68 -0.35
N ASN A 30 5.73 14.93 0.73
CA ASN A 30 5.39 13.50 0.74
C ASN A 30 6.44 12.57 0.07
N GLU A 31 7.70 13.00 -0.05
CA GLU A 31 8.75 12.20 -0.67
C GLU A 31 9.02 10.91 0.13
N LYS A 32 9.02 10.98 1.47
CA LYS A 32 9.19 9.78 2.30
C LYS A 32 8.03 8.81 2.16
N VAL A 33 6.80 9.31 1.96
CA VAL A 33 5.63 8.45 1.72
C VAL A 33 5.87 7.62 0.46
N LYS A 34 6.31 8.26 -0.62
CA LYS A 34 6.63 7.58 -1.88
C LYS A 34 7.69 6.50 -1.69
N ASP A 35 8.80 6.85 -1.04
CA ASP A 35 9.91 5.92 -0.83
C ASP A 35 9.54 4.72 0.06
N ILE A 36 8.79 4.97 1.14
CA ILE A 36 8.33 3.92 2.06
C ILE A 36 7.34 2.99 1.36
N VAL A 37 6.42 3.51 0.55
CA VAL A 37 5.50 2.68 -0.24
C VAL A 37 6.28 1.79 -1.20
N LYS A 38 7.25 2.34 -1.95
CA LYS A 38 8.09 1.53 -2.86
C LYS A 38 8.85 0.44 -2.09
N ALA A 39 9.48 0.80 -0.97
CA ALA A 39 10.21 -0.14 -0.12
C ALA A 39 9.30 -1.25 0.42
N SER A 40 8.07 -0.92 0.84
CA SER A 40 7.10 -1.92 1.33
C SER A 40 6.69 -2.92 0.26
N ILE A 41 6.47 -2.46 -0.97
CA ILE A 41 6.08 -3.34 -2.09
C ILE A 41 7.23 -4.32 -2.40
N GLN A 42 8.47 -3.82 -2.41
CA GLN A 42 9.69 -4.64 -2.54
C GLN A 42 9.86 -5.63 -1.38
N ALA A 43 9.48 -5.23 -0.17
CA ALA A 43 9.49 -6.09 1.00
C ALA A 43 8.34 -7.13 1.04
N GLY A 44 7.43 -7.11 0.06
CA GLY A 44 6.35 -8.09 -0.08
C GLY A 44 4.99 -7.63 0.43
N TYR A 45 4.83 -6.37 0.86
CA TYR A 45 3.51 -5.84 1.22
C TYR A 45 2.60 -5.78 0.00
N ARG A 46 1.33 -6.09 0.21
CA ARG A 46 0.27 -6.06 -0.81
C ARG A 46 -0.96 -5.26 -0.38
N HIS A 47 -0.88 -4.58 0.75
CA HIS A 47 -1.94 -3.74 1.29
C HIS A 47 -1.36 -2.39 1.72
N ILE A 48 -1.86 -1.31 1.12
CA ILE A 48 -1.50 0.07 1.45
C ILE A 48 -2.73 0.78 2.00
N ASP A 49 -2.57 1.40 3.15
CA ASP A 49 -3.61 2.10 3.90
C ASP A 49 -3.27 3.60 3.97
N GLY A 50 -4.22 4.44 3.56
CA GLY A 50 -4.11 5.89 3.62
C GLY A 50 -5.45 6.51 4.02
N ALA A 51 -5.50 7.84 4.00
CA ALA A 51 -6.72 8.58 4.24
C ALA A 51 -6.66 9.92 3.49
N ALA A 52 -7.80 10.41 3.02
CA ALA A 52 -7.88 11.69 2.31
C ALA A 52 -7.39 12.89 3.15
N ALA A 53 -7.41 12.76 4.48
CA ALA A 53 -6.89 13.78 5.39
C ALA A 53 -5.36 13.92 5.35
N TYR A 54 -4.64 12.98 4.74
CA TYR A 54 -3.18 12.97 4.71
C TYR A 54 -2.61 13.69 3.48
N ASP A 55 -3.44 13.98 2.47
CA ASP A 55 -3.09 14.71 1.24
C ASP A 55 -1.82 14.16 0.57
N ASN A 56 -1.69 12.84 0.51
CA ASN A 56 -0.50 12.13 0.05
C ASN A 56 -0.78 11.03 -0.98
N GLU A 57 -2.02 10.90 -1.45
CA GLU A 57 -2.45 9.86 -2.39
C GLU A 57 -1.70 9.93 -3.71
N LYS A 58 -1.29 11.13 -4.14
CA LYS A 58 -0.46 11.30 -5.33
C LYS A 58 0.90 10.61 -5.18
N ALA A 59 1.56 10.80 -4.03
CA ALA A 59 2.85 10.16 -3.75
C ALA A 59 2.72 8.63 -3.70
N ILE A 60 1.64 8.13 -3.10
CA ILE A 60 1.31 6.69 -3.09
C ILE A 60 1.10 6.16 -4.51
N GLY A 61 0.30 6.86 -5.32
CA GLY A 61 0.03 6.48 -6.72
C GLY A 61 1.29 6.44 -7.58
N ASP A 62 2.16 7.44 -7.44
CA ASP A 62 3.45 7.51 -8.12
C ASP A 62 4.37 6.34 -7.69
N ALA A 63 4.42 6.02 -6.39
CA ALA A 63 5.17 4.87 -5.86
C ALA A 63 4.68 3.53 -6.43
N ILE A 64 3.36 3.32 -6.46
CA ILE A 64 2.76 2.08 -7.00
C ILE A 64 3.09 1.94 -8.48
N LYS A 65 2.94 3.02 -9.26
CA LYS A 65 3.25 3.01 -10.69
C LYS A 65 4.72 2.70 -10.97
N GLU A 66 5.62 3.27 -10.19
CA GLU A 66 7.06 3.03 -10.31
C GLU A 66 7.52 1.66 -9.79
N SER A 67 6.73 1.01 -8.93
CA SER A 67 7.07 -0.31 -8.37
C SER A 67 6.99 -1.45 -9.40
N GLY A 68 6.26 -1.24 -10.51
CA GLY A 68 6.08 -2.24 -11.55
C GLY A 68 5.18 -3.42 -11.17
N ILE A 69 4.57 -3.41 -9.98
CA ILE A 69 3.63 -4.44 -9.55
C ILE A 69 2.30 -4.32 -10.32
N SER A 70 1.66 -5.44 -10.63
CA SER A 70 0.33 -5.39 -11.22
C SER A 70 -0.69 -4.83 -10.23
N ARG A 71 -1.65 -4.05 -10.73
CA ARG A 71 -2.65 -3.38 -9.89
C ARG A 71 -3.56 -4.37 -9.17
N ASP A 72 -3.80 -5.55 -9.74
CA ASP A 72 -4.61 -6.61 -9.13
C ASP A 72 -3.92 -7.30 -7.95
N GLU A 73 -2.59 -7.23 -7.87
CA GLU A 73 -1.83 -7.78 -6.75
C GLU A 73 -1.86 -6.85 -5.52
N LEU A 74 -2.30 -5.59 -5.68
CA LEU A 74 -2.25 -4.57 -4.63
C LEU A 74 -3.65 -4.16 -4.16
N SER A 75 -3.87 -4.18 -2.85
CA SER A 75 -5.04 -3.59 -2.21
C SER A 75 -4.68 -2.20 -1.65
N MET A 76 -5.36 -1.16 -2.11
CA MET A 76 -5.22 0.20 -1.57
C MET A 76 -6.56 0.63 -0.95
N ARG A 77 -6.52 1.22 0.25
CA ARG A 77 -7.68 1.74 0.98
C ARG A 77 -7.43 3.19 1.41
N ILE A 78 -8.50 3.99 1.37
CA ILE A 78 -8.58 5.42 1.73
C ILE A 78 -9.83 5.61 2.60
#